data_AF-A0A1W9VK27-F1
#
_entry.id   AF-A0A1W9VK27-F1
#
_cell.length_a   1.000
_cell.length_b   1.000
_cell.length_c   1.000
_cell.angle_alpha   90.00
_cell.angle_beta   90.00
_cell.angle_gamma   90.00
#
_symmetry.space_group_name_H-M   'P 1'
#
loop_
_entity.id
_entity.type
_entity.pdbx_description
1 polymer ?
#
loop_
_entity_poly.entity_id
_entity_poly.type
_entity_poly.pdbx_seq_one_letter_code
_entity_poly.pdbx_strand_id
1 'polypeptide(L)'
;MIKKPIFIIILLTFIPTLILMFLLSSDPLFSLYAFITGPFSNSYSFNSMLTRATPLILTSIGAFIALKTNSFNLGGEGQVYLGATLTGILAVYFKDFESPVTLILIIIAALLATGAVTWFSAWLEIKYKISSLITTYLLSMITIHICNFFVTNPFLKANSNILTTENIPNAYTVNSGFIIAVIIAAIIAFCRSTPCFRKLQ
;
A
#
# COMPACT_ATOMS: atom_id res chain seq x y z
N MET A 1 -30.05 2.05 5.66
CA MET A 1 -30.09 0.62 6.04
C MET A 1 -28.72 -0.08 6.13
N ILE A 2 -27.58 0.64 6.18
CA ILE A 2 -26.21 0.06 6.10
C ILE A 2 -25.57 -0.23 7.49
N LYS A 3 -26.19 0.14 8.62
CA LYS A 3 -25.57 0.00 9.96
C LYS A 3 -25.51 -1.44 10.50
N LYS A 4 -26.47 -2.31 10.16
CA LYS A 4 -26.54 -3.70 10.65
C LYS A 4 -25.38 -4.62 10.17
N PRO A 5 -24.93 -4.58 8.91
CA PRO A 5 -23.84 -5.45 8.47
C PRO A 5 -22.46 -5.09 9.04
N ILE A 6 -22.20 -3.82 9.38
CA ILE A 6 -20.89 -3.38 9.87
C ILE A 6 -20.56 -4.03 11.22
N PHE A 7 -21.52 -4.05 12.14
CA PHE A 7 -21.32 -4.66 13.46
C PHE A 7 -21.03 -6.17 13.35
N ILE A 8 -21.72 -6.85 12.43
CA ILE A 8 -21.49 -8.28 12.16
C ILE A 8 -20.09 -8.51 11.61
N ILE A 9 -19.61 -7.67 10.68
CA ILE A 9 -18.25 -7.79 10.11
C ILE A 9 -17.17 -7.59 11.17
N ILE A 10 -17.35 -6.60 12.06
CA ILE A 10 -16.43 -6.37 13.18
C ILE A 10 -16.38 -7.60 14.09
N LEU A 11 -17.55 -8.15 14.44
CA LEU A 11 -17.64 -9.34 15.27
C LEU A 11 -16.97 -10.56 14.61
N LEU A 12 -17.23 -10.75 13.32
CA LEU A 12 -16.73 -11.89 12.54
C LEU A 12 -15.22 -11.82 12.30
N THR A 13 -14.62 -10.64 12.30
CA THR A 13 -13.16 -10.48 12.20
C THR A 13 -12.50 -10.60 13.56
N PHE A 14 -13.09 -10.01 14.62
CA PHE A 14 -12.47 -9.95 15.94
C PHE A 14 -12.55 -11.29 16.71
N ILE A 15 -13.69 -11.99 16.64
CA ILE A 15 -13.88 -13.26 17.38
C ILE A 15 -12.88 -14.33 16.95
N PRO A 16 -12.69 -14.65 15.65
CA PRO A 16 -11.73 -15.67 15.24
C PRO A 16 -10.30 -15.30 15.61
N THR A 17 -9.92 -14.02 15.52
CA THR A 17 -8.59 -13.55 15.94
C THR A 17 -8.37 -13.78 17.43
N LEU A 18 -9.35 -13.45 18.28
CA LEU A 18 -9.26 -13.74 19.71
C LEU A 18 -9.15 -15.24 19.97
N ILE A 19 -10.00 -16.06 19.34
CA ILE A 19 -9.99 -17.52 19.50
C ILE A 19 -8.60 -18.09 19.14
N LEU A 20 -8.06 -17.71 17.99
CA LEU A 20 -6.73 -18.14 17.57
C LEU A 20 -5.64 -17.71 18.55
N MET A 21 -5.76 -16.51 19.11
CA MET A 21 -4.79 -16.01 20.09
C MET A 21 -4.86 -16.78 21.41
N PHE A 22 -6.06 -17.16 21.87
CA PHE A 22 -6.22 -18.02 23.04
C PHE A 22 -5.71 -19.45 22.82
N LEU A 23 -5.79 -19.95 21.58
CA LEU A 23 -5.33 -21.31 21.24
C LEU A 23 -3.80 -21.40 21.01
N LEU A 24 -3.18 -20.35 20.48
CA LEU A 24 -1.78 -20.39 20.02
C LEU A 24 -0.80 -19.67 20.98
N SER A 25 -1.27 -18.72 21.78
CA SER A 25 -0.41 -17.93 22.66
C SER A 25 -0.18 -18.63 23.99
N SER A 26 1.07 -18.61 24.48
CA SER A 26 1.44 -19.08 25.82
C SER A 26 0.72 -18.29 26.91
N ASP A 27 0.68 -16.95 26.75
CA ASP A 27 -0.01 -16.02 27.67
C ASP A 27 -1.00 -15.12 26.89
N PRO A 28 -2.25 -15.55 26.66
CA PRO A 28 -3.20 -14.83 25.82
C PRO A 28 -3.52 -13.41 26.29
N LEU A 29 -3.62 -13.21 27.62
CA LEU A 29 -3.91 -11.90 28.19
C LEU A 29 -2.77 -10.91 27.96
N PHE A 30 -1.52 -11.37 28.08
CA PHE A 30 -0.36 -10.54 27.80
C PHE A 30 -0.27 -10.20 26.31
N SER A 31 -0.52 -11.17 25.43
CA SER A 31 -0.57 -10.92 23.97
C SER A 31 -1.64 -9.91 23.59
N LEU A 32 -2.80 -9.92 24.25
CA LEU A 32 -3.86 -8.94 24.03
C LEU A 32 -3.45 -7.54 24.48
N TYR A 33 -2.84 -7.47 25.66
CA TYR A 33 -2.29 -6.22 26.18
C TYR A 33 -1.20 -5.66 25.25
N ALA A 34 -0.26 -6.49 24.82
CA ALA A 34 0.83 -6.11 23.93
C ALA A 34 0.35 -5.73 22.52
N PHE A 35 -0.72 -6.36 22.02
CA PHE A 35 -1.34 -5.99 20.74
C PHE A 35 -1.88 -4.55 20.77
N ILE A 36 -2.56 -4.16 21.86
CA ILE A 36 -3.16 -2.83 22.01
C ILE A 36 -2.10 -1.78 22.36
N THR A 37 -1.21 -2.07 23.31
CA THR A 37 -0.25 -1.10 23.84
C THR A 37 1.08 -1.07 23.09
N GLY A 38 1.42 -2.13 22.36
CA GLY A 38 2.68 -2.27 21.63
C GLY A 38 3.02 -1.09 20.74
N PRO A 39 2.09 -0.59 19.90
CA PRO A 39 2.35 0.59 19.07
C PRO A 39 2.60 1.88 19.86
N PHE A 40 2.08 1.99 21.08
CA PHE A 40 2.21 3.18 21.95
C PHE A 40 3.34 3.05 22.97
N SER A 41 4.04 1.91 23.00
CA SER A 41 5.09 1.61 24.00
C SER A 41 6.30 2.54 23.92
N ASN A 42 6.68 2.96 22.72
CA ASN A 42 7.83 3.84 22.50
C ASN A 42 7.70 4.57 21.16
N SER A 43 8.43 5.68 20.99
CA SER A 43 8.42 6.51 19.77
C SER A 43 8.78 5.72 18.51
N TYR A 44 9.68 4.74 18.61
CA TYR A 44 10.03 3.87 17.48
C TYR A 44 8.85 2.99 17.02
N SER A 45 8.17 2.34 17.97
CA SER A 45 6.99 1.49 17.70
C SER A 45 5.85 2.31 17.09
N PHE A 46 5.66 3.53 17.59
CA PHE A 46 4.66 4.46 17.07
C PHE A 46 4.96 4.92 15.64
N ASN A 47 6.20 5.33 15.37
CA ASN A 47 6.63 5.69 14.00
C ASN A 47 6.54 4.50 13.03
N SER A 48 6.87 3.29 13.50
CA SER A 48 6.74 2.07 12.70
C SER A 48 5.27 1.78 12.37
N MET A 49 4.34 2.01 13.30
CA MET A 49 2.90 1.90 13.04
C MET A 49 2.46 2.90 11.97
N LEU A 50 2.84 4.18 12.07
CA LEU A 50 2.48 5.22 11.10
C LEU A 50 3.06 4.93 9.70
N THR A 51 4.29 4.45 9.65
CA THR A 51 4.95 4.06 8.39
C THR A 51 4.17 2.93 7.69
N ARG A 52 3.67 1.94 8.44
CA ARG A 52 2.83 0.86 7.89
C ARG A 52 1.41 1.30 7.55
N ALA A 53 0.86 2.29 8.27
CA ALA A 53 -0.46 2.85 7.98
C ALA A 53 -0.47 3.67 6.68
N THR A 54 0.64 4.31 6.34
CA THR A 54 0.79 5.19 5.16
C THR A 54 0.34 4.52 3.85
N PRO A 55 0.89 3.36 3.42
CA PRO A 55 0.45 2.71 2.19
C PRO A 55 -1.01 2.25 2.26
N LEU A 56 -1.52 1.85 3.44
CA LEU A 56 -2.93 1.46 3.59
C LEU A 56 -3.88 2.63 3.34
N ILE A 57 -3.54 3.82 3.83
CA ILE A 57 -4.35 5.03 3.59
C ILE A 57 -4.34 5.38 2.10
N LEU A 58 -3.15 5.46 1.49
CA LEU A 58 -3.00 5.85 0.09
C LEU A 58 -3.68 4.87 -0.86
N THR A 59 -3.54 3.56 -0.63
CA THR A 59 -4.16 2.52 -1.45
C THR A 59 -5.68 2.50 -1.30
N SER A 60 -6.20 2.71 -0.09
CA SER A 60 -7.64 2.82 0.15
C SER A 60 -8.26 4.01 -0.59
N ILE A 61 -7.55 5.14 -0.63
CA ILE A 61 -7.96 6.32 -1.39
C ILE A 61 -7.98 6.03 -2.90
N GLY A 62 -6.93 5.39 -3.42
CA GLY A 62 -6.87 4.99 -4.84
C GLY A 62 -8.01 4.04 -5.22
N ALA A 63 -8.24 3.01 -4.40
CA ALA A 63 -9.34 2.06 -4.59
C ALA A 63 -10.70 2.76 -4.53
N PHE A 64 -10.89 3.70 -3.60
CA PHE A 64 -12.13 4.49 -3.51
C PHE A 64 -12.40 5.28 -4.80
N ILE A 65 -11.38 5.88 -5.41
CA ILE A 65 -11.52 6.61 -6.67
C ILE A 65 -11.91 5.67 -7.81
N ALA A 66 -11.26 4.50 -7.91
CA ALA A 66 -11.57 3.50 -8.92
C ALA A 66 -13.04 3.02 -8.82
N LEU A 67 -13.47 2.66 -7.60
CA LEU A 67 -14.85 2.26 -7.30
C LEU A 67 -15.86 3.35 -7.66
N LYS A 68 -15.51 4.63 -7.48
CA LYS A 68 -16.38 5.76 -7.85
C LYS A 68 -16.60 5.88 -9.35
N THR A 69 -15.66 5.43 -10.17
CA THR A 69 -15.77 5.44 -11.64
C THR A 69 -16.43 4.17 -12.20
N ASN A 70 -16.94 3.27 -11.34
CA ASN A 70 -17.39 1.92 -11.71
C ASN A 70 -16.30 1.08 -12.44
N SER A 71 -15.04 1.49 -12.35
CA SER A 71 -13.91 0.73 -12.88
C SER A 71 -13.36 -0.15 -11.78
N PHE A 72 -13.77 -1.42 -11.79
CA PHE A 72 -13.38 -2.39 -10.77
C PHE A 72 -12.07 -3.09 -11.15
N ASN A 73 -10.99 -2.71 -10.47
CA ASN A 73 -9.64 -3.24 -10.64
C ASN A 73 -9.32 -4.18 -9.45
N LEU A 74 -8.75 -5.36 -9.73
CA LEU A 74 -8.20 -6.28 -8.72
C LEU A 74 -6.67 -6.32 -8.70
N GLY A 75 -6.02 -5.54 -9.55
CA GLY A 75 -4.57 -5.48 -9.66
C GLY A 75 -3.86 -4.46 -8.77
N GLY A 76 -4.57 -3.84 -7.82
CA GLY A 76 -4.00 -2.86 -6.90
C GLY A 76 -2.82 -3.40 -6.08
N GLU A 77 -2.83 -4.68 -5.73
CA GLU A 77 -1.71 -5.31 -5.01
C GLU A 77 -0.41 -5.23 -5.81
N GLY A 78 -0.40 -5.67 -7.08
CA GLY A 78 0.77 -5.61 -7.94
C GLY A 78 1.27 -4.19 -8.19
N GLN A 79 0.38 -3.19 -8.24
CA GLN A 79 0.78 -1.78 -8.34
C GLN A 79 1.55 -1.31 -7.10
N VAL A 80 1.10 -1.72 -5.90
CA VAL A 80 1.81 -1.39 -4.65
C VAL A 80 3.18 -2.04 -4.62
N TYR A 81 3.27 -3.33 -4.97
CA TYR A 81 4.55 -4.05 -5.03
C TYR A 81 5.52 -3.42 -6.03
N LEU A 82 5.05 -3.09 -7.24
CA LEU A 82 5.87 -2.48 -8.28
C LEU A 82 6.33 -1.08 -7.90
N GLY A 83 5.44 -0.26 -7.35
CA GLY A 83 5.78 1.07 -6.86
C GLY A 83 6.83 1.02 -5.75
N ALA A 84 6.65 0.13 -4.76
CA ALA A 84 7.58 -0.05 -3.66
C ALA A 84 8.96 -0.55 -4.13
N THR A 85 8.97 -1.56 -5.01
CA THR A 85 10.19 -2.17 -5.55
C THR A 85 10.98 -1.17 -6.39
N LEU A 86 10.32 -0.46 -7.31
CA LEU A 86 10.98 0.57 -8.14
C LEU A 86 11.53 1.72 -7.29
N THR A 87 10.74 2.21 -6.33
CA THR A 87 11.20 3.28 -5.43
C THR A 87 12.41 2.84 -4.61
N GLY A 88 12.40 1.60 -4.09
CA GLY A 88 13.52 1.04 -3.34
C GLY A 88 14.78 0.89 -4.19
N ILE A 89 14.66 0.37 -5.41
CA ILE A 89 15.79 0.25 -6.34
C ILE A 89 16.36 1.62 -6.68
N LEU A 90 15.50 2.57 -7.06
CA LEU A 90 15.94 3.91 -7.44
C LEU A 90 16.60 4.63 -6.24
N ALA A 91 16.07 4.48 -5.04
CA ALA A 91 16.67 5.07 -3.83
C ALA A 91 18.07 4.51 -3.53
N VAL A 92 18.33 3.24 -3.81
CA VAL A 92 19.66 2.63 -3.63
C VAL A 92 20.65 3.10 -4.71
N TYR A 93 20.21 3.22 -5.96
CA TYR A 93 21.09 3.59 -7.08
C TYR A 93 21.39 5.09 -7.15
N PHE A 94 20.41 5.94 -6.86
CA PHE A 94 20.58 7.38 -6.84
C PHE A 94 21.04 7.81 -5.45
N LYS A 95 22.35 7.74 -5.18
CA LYS A 95 22.94 8.12 -3.86
C LYS A 95 22.60 9.56 -3.44
N ASP A 96 22.33 10.46 -4.39
CA ASP A 96 21.88 11.84 -4.16
C ASP A 96 20.34 11.98 -4.07
N PHE A 97 19.66 10.96 -3.54
CA PHE A 97 18.19 11.00 -3.34
C PHE A 97 17.77 12.01 -2.27
N GLU A 98 18.71 12.60 -1.53
CA GLU A 98 18.46 13.61 -0.51
C GLU A 98 17.91 14.92 -1.10
N SER A 99 18.17 15.18 -2.39
CA SER A 99 17.58 16.32 -3.08
C SER A 99 16.07 16.13 -3.22
N PRO A 100 15.24 17.10 -2.82
CA PRO A 100 13.80 17.06 -3.00
C PRO A 100 13.40 16.78 -4.47
N VAL A 101 14.22 17.24 -5.41
CA VAL A 101 14.02 17.03 -6.85
C VAL A 101 14.15 15.54 -7.21
N THR A 102 15.18 14.87 -6.70
CA THR A 102 15.40 13.44 -6.95
C THR A 102 14.25 12.62 -6.36
N LEU A 103 13.81 12.96 -5.14
CA LEU A 103 12.67 12.29 -4.50
C LEU A 103 11.38 12.43 -5.32
N ILE A 104 11.07 13.64 -5.79
CA ILE A 104 9.91 13.89 -6.67
C ILE A 104 10.03 13.10 -7.97
N LEU A 105 11.22 13.05 -8.57
CA LEU A 105 11.47 12.30 -9.80
C LEU A 105 11.24 10.79 -9.61
N ILE A 106 11.71 10.23 -8.49
CA ILE A 106 11.49 8.82 -8.13
C ILE A 106 9.99 8.53 -7.97
N ILE A 107 9.25 9.41 -7.27
CA ILE A 107 7.80 9.26 -7.11
C ILE A 107 7.10 9.29 -8.47
N ILE A 108 7.46 10.24 -9.35
CA ILE A 108 6.88 10.34 -10.69
C ILE A 108 7.21 9.09 -11.52
N ALA A 109 8.44 8.60 -11.47
CA ALA A 109 8.84 7.39 -12.17
C ALA A 109 8.03 6.17 -11.71
N ALA A 110 7.86 5.98 -10.39
CA ALA A 110 7.05 4.91 -9.84
C ALA A 110 5.56 5.05 -10.20
N LEU A 111 5.02 6.27 -10.18
CA LEU A 111 3.64 6.57 -10.55
C LEU A 111 3.39 6.27 -12.03
N LEU A 112 4.31 6.66 -12.92
CA LEU A 112 4.20 6.36 -14.35
C LEU A 112 4.30 4.87 -14.64
N ALA A 113 5.21 4.16 -13.96
CA ALA A 113 5.37 2.72 -14.16
C ALA A 113 4.13 1.93 -13.70
N THR A 114 3.60 2.23 -12.51
CA THR A 114 2.36 1.61 -12.01
C THR A 114 1.13 2.01 -12.84
N GLY A 115 1.09 3.27 -13.29
CA GLY A 115 0.07 3.77 -14.22
C GLY A 115 0.10 3.04 -15.56
N ALA A 116 1.29 2.76 -16.11
CA ALA A 116 1.46 2.05 -17.38
C ALA A 116 0.92 0.61 -17.32
N VAL A 117 1.14 -0.09 -16.20
CA VAL A 117 0.57 -1.45 -15.97
C VAL A 117 -0.96 -1.40 -16.02
N THR A 118 -1.56 -0.43 -15.35
CA THR A 118 -3.02 -0.26 -15.33
C THR A 118 -3.56 0.14 -16.70
N TRP A 119 -2.87 1.07 -17.37
CA TRP A 119 -3.20 1.53 -18.71
C TRP A 119 -3.15 0.38 -19.73
N PHE A 120 -2.16 -0.51 -19.62
CA PHE A 120 -2.08 -1.71 -20.46
C PHE A 120 -3.31 -2.61 -20.28
N SER A 121 -3.77 -2.81 -19.04
CA SER A 121 -4.99 -3.58 -18.77
C SER A 121 -6.24 -2.92 -19.36
N ALA A 122 -6.37 -1.59 -19.22
CA ALA A 122 -7.47 -0.83 -19.81
C ALA A 122 -7.45 -0.86 -21.36
N TRP A 123 -6.25 -0.82 -21.95
CA TRP A 123 -6.09 -0.97 -23.40
C TRP A 123 -6.55 -2.34 -23.90
N LEU A 124 -6.24 -3.41 -23.16
CA LEU A 124 -6.73 -4.76 -23.49
C LEU A 124 -8.25 -4.86 -23.44
N GLU A 125 -8.89 -4.22 -22.46
CA GLU A 125 -10.34 -4.17 -22.36
C GLU A 125 -10.97 -3.45 -23.56
N ILE A 126 -10.42 -2.30 -23.97
CA ILE A 126 -10.94 -1.53 -25.11
C ILE A 126 -10.74 -2.31 -26.43
N LYS A 127 -9.55 -2.90 -26.63
CA LYS A 127 -9.19 -3.54 -27.90
C LYS A 127 -9.78 -4.94 -28.05
N TYR A 128 -9.78 -5.73 -26.99
CA TYR A 128 -10.14 -7.15 -27.04
C TYR A 128 -11.45 -7.47 -26.30
N LYS A 129 -12.11 -6.49 -25.68
CA LYS A 129 -13.35 -6.67 -24.89
C LYS A 129 -13.21 -7.71 -23.78
N ILE A 130 -11.99 -7.91 -23.27
CA ILE A 130 -11.71 -8.77 -22.12
C ILE A 130 -12.02 -7.97 -20.86
N SER A 131 -12.60 -8.60 -19.84
CA SER A 131 -12.90 -7.90 -18.59
C SER A 131 -11.64 -7.32 -17.94
N SER A 132 -11.70 -6.04 -17.55
CA SER A 132 -10.67 -5.35 -16.76
C SER A 132 -10.37 -6.07 -15.44
N LEU A 133 -11.38 -6.70 -14.85
CA LEU A 133 -11.25 -7.46 -13.60
C LEU A 133 -10.23 -8.61 -13.72
N ILE A 134 -10.32 -9.42 -14.78
CA ILE A 134 -9.44 -10.58 -14.96
C ILE A 134 -8.06 -10.12 -15.40
N THR A 135 -7.99 -9.17 -16.33
CA THR A 135 -6.71 -8.67 -16.87
C THR A 135 -5.88 -7.98 -15.79
N THR A 136 -6.48 -7.14 -14.94
CA THR A 136 -5.77 -6.49 -13.83
C THR A 136 -5.31 -7.48 -12.77
N TYR A 137 -6.12 -8.50 -12.46
CA TYR A 137 -5.74 -9.55 -11.52
C TYR A 137 -4.54 -10.37 -12.01
N LEU A 138 -4.59 -10.85 -13.26
CA LEU A 138 -3.50 -11.63 -13.86
C LEU A 138 -2.21 -10.80 -13.96
N LEU A 139 -2.33 -9.55 -14.40
CA LEU A 139 -1.18 -8.67 -14.53
C LEU A 139 -0.55 -8.33 -13.17
N SER A 140 -1.37 -8.21 -12.13
CA SER A 140 -0.89 -8.04 -10.75
C SER A 140 -0.09 -9.23 -10.28
N MET A 141 -0.55 -10.46 -10.50
CA MET A 141 0.19 -11.67 -10.14
C MET A 141 1.55 -11.73 -10.86
N ILE A 142 1.57 -11.46 -12.17
CA ILE A 142 2.81 -11.37 -12.96
C ILE A 142 3.76 -10.33 -12.36
N THR A 143 3.22 -9.16 -12.04
CA THR A 143 3.99 -8.03 -11.48
C THR A 143 4.61 -8.40 -10.13
N ILE A 144 3.86 -9.04 -9.23
CA ILE A 144 4.37 -9.48 -7.92
C ILE A 144 5.51 -10.48 -8.10
N HIS A 145 5.38 -11.45 -9.00
CA HIS A 145 6.45 -12.42 -9.27
C HIS A 145 7.70 -11.76 -9.87
N ILE A 146 7.55 -10.79 -10.76
CA ILE A 146 8.66 -10.00 -11.30
C ILE A 146 9.35 -9.23 -10.17
N CYS A 147 8.59 -8.55 -9.31
CA CYS A 147 9.15 -7.81 -8.17
C CYS A 147 9.91 -8.74 -7.22
N ASN A 148 9.34 -9.90 -6.91
CA ASN A 148 10.01 -10.91 -6.10
C ASN A 148 11.32 -11.38 -6.73
N PHE A 149 11.35 -11.65 -8.04
CA PHE A 149 12.58 -12.01 -8.75
C PHE A 149 13.66 -10.92 -8.62
N PHE A 150 13.29 -9.64 -8.75
CA PHE A 150 14.23 -8.53 -8.60
C PHE A 150 14.81 -8.43 -7.19
N VAL A 151 13.98 -8.62 -6.17
CA VAL A 151 14.41 -8.56 -4.76
C VAL A 151 15.28 -9.75 -4.38
N THR A 152 15.01 -10.95 -4.91
CA THR A 152 15.74 -12.17 -4.52
C THR A 152 17.00 -12.45 -5.32
N ASN A 153 17.16 -11.85 -6.52
CA ASN A 153 18.32 -12.07 -7.37
C ASN A 153 19.20 -10.81 -7.49
N PRO A 154 18.92 -9.83 -8.39
CA PRO A 154 19.84 -8.74 -8.66
C PRO A 154 20.01 -7.74 -7.52
N PHE A 155 19.00 -7.56 -6.66
CA PHE A 155 19.04 -6.60 -5.55
C PHE A 155 19.14 -7.29 -4.19
N LEU A 156 19.47 -8.57 -4.16
CA LEU A 156 19.69 -9.28 -2.91
C LEU A 156 20.92 -8.69 -2.20
N LYS A 157 20.74 -8.31 -0.94
CA LYS A 157 21.84 -7.84 -0.10
C LYS A 157 22.90 -8.93 0.06
N ALA A 158 24.16 -8.60 -0.24
CA ALA A 158 25.27 -9.52 -0.03
C ALA A 158 25.40 -9.87 1.47
N ASN A 159 25.61 -11.16 1.76
CA ASN A 159 25.78 -11.70 3.12
C ASN A 159 24.57 -11.53 4.08
N SER A 160 23.33 -11.56 3.58
CA SER A 160 22.14 -11.68 4.43
C SER A 160 21.48 -13.06 4.33
N ASN A 161 21.16 -13.67 5.48
CA ASN A 161 20.38 -14.92 5.57
C ASN A 161 18.87 -14.70 5.35
N ILE A 162 18.48 -13.48 4.99
CA ILE A 162 17.10 -13.07 4.74
C ILE A 162 17.03 -12.43 3.36
N LEU A 163 15.91 -12.64 2.67
CA LEU A 163 15.65 -12.08 1.34
C LEU A 163 15.28 -10.60 1.47
N THR A 164 16.29 -9.73 1.49
CA THR A 164 16.15 -8.28 1.65
C THR A 164 17.07 -7.53 0.70
N THR A 165 16.64 -6.35 0.28
CA THR A 165 17.50 -5.38 -0.38
C THR A 165 18.43 -4.69 0.62
N GLU A 166 19.38 -3.90 0.12
CA GLU A 166 20.20 -3.04 0.96
C GLU A 166 19.34 -2.07 1.78
N ASN A 167 19.81 -1.74 2.97
CA ASN A 167 19.11 -0.81 3.85
C ASN A 167 19.33 0.61 3.36
N ILE A 168 18.23 1.36 3.21
CA ILE A 168 18.28 2.80 3.03
C ILE A 168 18.80 3.42 4.36
N PRO A 169 19.71 4.40 4.33
CA PRO A 169 20.29 4.99 5.54
C PRO A 169 19.23 5.48 6.56
N ASN A 170 19.52 5.31 7.85
CA ASN A 170 18.59 5.61 8.97
C ASN A 170 18.14 7.08 9.07
N ALA A 171 18.80 8.01 8.37
CA ALA A 171 18.36 9.41 8.28
C ALA A 171 16.96 9.54 7.64
N TYR A 172 16.48 8.49 6.96
CA TYR A 172 15.26 8.50 6.15
C TYR A 172 14.15 7.58 6.69
N THR A 173 14.02 7.41 8.01
CA THR A 173 12.81 6.80 8.59
C THR A 173 11.65 7.81 8.54
N VAL A 174 11.18 8.11 7.33
CA VAL A 174 10.38 9.30 7.07
C VAL A 174 8.91 9.09 7.44
N ASN A 175 8.51 9.58 8.62
CA ASN A 175 7.09 9.77 8.99
C ASN A 175 6.39 10.78 8.07
N SER A 176 7.12 11.59 7.30
CA SER A 176 6.51 12.54 6.36
C SER A 176 5.57 11.88 5.34
N GLY A 177 5.78 10.60 4.99
CA GLY A 177 4.86 9.85 4.14
C GLY A 177 3.45 9.78 4.72
N PHE A 178 3.33 9.62 6.05
CA PHE A 178 2.03 9.63 6.73
C PHE A 178 1.37 11.01 6.65
N ILE A 179 2.15 12.08 6.88
CA ILE A 179 1.65 13.46 6.77
C ILE A 179 1.13 13.74 5.36
N ILE A 180 1.90 13.35 4.33
CA ILE A 180 1.50 13.48 2.92
C ILE A 180 0.22 12.69 2.65
N ALA A 181 0.12 11.45 3.14
CA ALA A 181 -1.08 10.62 2.96
C ALA A 181 -2.33 11.25 3.61
N VAL A 182 -2.20 11.82 4.81
CA VAL A 182 -3.29 12.51 5.50
C VAL A 182 -3.69 13.80 4.76
N ILE A 183 -2.71 14.58 4.27
CA ILE A 183 -2.98 15.78 3.48
C ILE A 183 -3.74 15.42 2.20
N ILE A 184 -3.31 14.39 1.46
CA ILE A 184 -4.00 13.91 0.26
C ILE A 184 -5.42 13.45 0.60
N ALA A 185 -5.59 12.71 1.69
CA ALA A 185 -6.92 12.30 2.17
C ALA A 185 -7.83 13.50 2.47
N ALA A 186 -7.28 14.52 3.14
CA ALA A 186 -8.00 15.74 3.48
C ALA A 186 -8.39 16.54 2.23
N ILE A 187 -7.48 16.68 1.26
CA ILE A 187 -7.75 17.34 -0.02
C ILE A 187 -8.89 16.64 -0.76
N ILE A 188 -8.85 15.32 -0.88
CA ILE A 188 -9.89 14.56 -1.58
C ILE A 188 -11.23 14.65 -0.84
N ALA A 189 -11.22 14.59 0.49
CA ALA A 189 -12.41 14.79 1.31
C ALA A 189 -13.01 16.19 1.12
N PHE A 190 -12.16 17.22 1.06
CA PHE A 190 -12.55 18.60 0.82
C PHE A 190 -13.12 18.78 -0.59
N CYS A 191 -12.43 18.31 -1.63
CA CYS A 191 -12.92 18.35 -3.02
C CYS A 191 -14.28 17.67 -3.16
N ARG A 192 -14.51 16.55 -2.46
CA ARG A 192 -15.81 15.86 -2.43
C ARG A 192 -16.91 16.70 -1.76
N SER A 193 -16.57 17.48 -0.75
CA SER A 193 -17.54 18.35 -0.06
C SER A 193 -17.96 19.57 -0.89
N THR A 194 -17.19 19.91 -1.95
CA THR A 194 -17.56 20.99 -2.85
C THR A 194 -18.74 20.60 -3.76
N PRO A 195 -19.70 21.51 -3.99
CA PRO A 195 -20.92 21.24 -4.76
C PRO A 195 -20.66 20.90 -6.24
N CYS A 196 -19.48 21.22 -6.78
CA CYS A 196 -19.12 20.96 -8.17
C CYS A 196 -19.00 19.46 -8.49
N PHE A 197 -18.51 18.64 -7.55
CA PHE A 197 -18.34 17.20 -7.75
C PHE A 197 -19.63 16.39 -7.52
N ARG A 198 -20.60 16.98 -6.81
CA ARG A 198 -21.89 16.33 -6.50
C ARG A 198 -22.83 16.27 -7.71
N LYS A 199 -22.60 17.09 -8.74
CA LYS A 199 -23.41 17.13 -9.98
C LYS A 199 -22.94 16.14 -11.07
N LEU A 200 -21.78 15.52 -10.89
CA LEU A 200 -21.19 14.56 -11.85
C LEU A 200 -21.36 13.09 -11.40
N GLN A 201 -22.05 12.85 -10.28
CA GLN A 201 -22.43 11.53 -9.77
C GLN A 201 -23.91 11.28 -10.04
#